data_AF-A0A3B9AED5-F1
#
_entry.id   AF-A0A3B9AED5-F1
#
_cell.length_a   1.000
_cell.length_b   1.000
_cell.length_c   1.000
_cell.angle_alpha   90.00
_cell.angle_beta   90.00
_cell.angle_gamma   90.00
#
_symmetry.space_group_name_H-M   'P 1'
#
loop_
_entity.id
_entity.type
_entity.pdbx_description
1 polymer ?
#
loop_
_entity_poly.entity_id
_entity_poly.type
_entity_poly.pdbx_seq_one_letter_code
_entity_poly.pdbx_strand_id
1 'polypeptide(L)' 'MNATVWIVDDDNSIRWVMEKALQKADFDIRSFEDAASLLACMDERRPDTRSETGG' A
#
# COMPACT_ATOMS: atom_id res chain seq x y z
N MET A 1 6.16 16.89 0.20
CA MET A 1 5.52 15.60 -0.08
C MET A 1 6.29 14.58 0.72
N ASN A 2 5.66 13.94 1.71
CA ASN A 2 6.30 12.91 2.49
C ASN A 2 6.26 11.62 1.67
N ALA A 3 7.35 10.84 1.71
CA ALA A 3 7.37 9.56 1.01
C ALA A 3 6.35 8.62 1.68
N THR A 4 5.50 7.97 0.88
CA THR A 4 4.60 6.94 1.39
C THR A 4 5.33 5.59 1.40
N VAL A 5 5.45 4.97 2.58
CA VAL A 5 6.03 3.64 2.79
C VAL A 5 4.92 2.61 2.88
N TRP A 6 5.04 1.53 2.11
CA TRP A 6 4.09 0.43 2.10
C TRP A 6 4.69 -0.79 2.78
N ILE A 7 3.99 -1.35 3.77
CA ILE A 7 4.43 -2.48 4.58
C ILE A 7 3.54 -3.67 4.28
N VAL A 8 4.12 -4.83 3.98
CA VAL A 8 3.39 -6.10 3.84
C VAL A 8 4.03 -7.12 4.75
N ASP A 9 3.25 -7.63 5.69
CA ASP A 9 3.69 -8.60 6.69
C ASP A 9 2.47 -9.33 7.24
N ASP A 10 2.50 -10.65 7.45
CA ASP A 10 1.36 -11.43 7.95
C ASP A 10 1.19 -11.32 9.47
N ASP A 11 2.21 -10.86 10.20
CA ASP A 11 2.18 -10.65 11.65
C ASP A 11 1.84 -9.20 12.01
N ASN A 12 0.70 -9.01 12.68
CA ASN A 12 0.24 -7.70 13.14
C ASN A 12 1.21 -7.02 14.12
N SER A 13 1.95 -7.79 14.90
CA SER A 13 2.87 -7.30 15.94
C SER A 13 4.07 -6.61 15.30
N ILE A 14 4.68 -7.25 14.30
CA ILE A 14 5.83 -6.70 13.56
C ILE A 14 5.38 -5.47 12.79
N ARG A 15 4.24 -5.57 12.10
CA ARG A 15 3.66 -4.47 11.32
C ARG A 15 3.41 -3.23 12.17
N TRP A 16 2.81 -3.38 13.34
CA TRP A 16 2.57 -2.28 14.27
C TRP A 16 3.87 -1.61 14.74
N VAL A 17 4.92 -2.40 15.05
CA VAL A 17 6.22 -1.84 15.43
C VAL A 17 6.82 -1.00 14.30
N MET A 18 6.78 -1.52 13.07
CA MET A 18 7.28 -0.81 11.89
C MET A 18 6.48 0.48 11.62
N GLU A 19 5.15 0.42 11.71
CA GLU A 19 4.27 1.59 11.58
C GLU A 19 4.65 2.69 12.58
N LYS A 20 4.85 2.33 13.86
CA LYS A 20 5.21 3.29 14.89
C LYS A 20 6.60 3.89 14.69
N ALA A 21 7.56 3.11 14.21
CA ALA A 21 8.92 3.60 13.95
C ALA A 21 8.93 4.59 12.78
N LEU A 22 8.24 4.26 11.69
CA LEU A 22 8.18 5.09 10.49
C LEU A 22 7.29 6.34 10.66
N GLN A 23 6.21 6.25 11.46
CA GLN A 23 5.38 7.41 11.82
C GLN A 23 6.19 8.46 12.58
N LYS A 24 7.09 8.03 13.48
CA LYS A 24 8.00 8.93 14.22
C LYS A 24 9.04 9.61 13.33
N ALA A 25 9.28 9.08 12.14
CA ALA A 25 10.17 9.66 11.14
C ALA A 25 9.40 10.46 10.07
N ASP A 26 8.14 10.81 10.35
CA ASP A 26 7.25 11.61 9.50
C ASP A 26 6.95 11.00 8.11
N PHE A 27 7.00 9.67 7.98
CA PHE A 27 6.54 8.99 6.78
C PHE A 27 5.03 8.79 6.79
N ASP A 28 4.42 8.90 5.61
CA ASP A 28 3.07 8.39 5.38
C ASP A 28 3.15 6.86 5.27
N ILE A 29 2.21 6.13 5.89
CA ILE A 29 2.28 4.67 5.93
C ILE A 29 0.98 4.05 5.44
N ARG A 30 1.12 2.98 4.66
CA ARG A 30 0.06 2.03 4.37
C ARG A 30 0.55 0.63 4.67
N SER A 31 -0.30 -0.20 5.27
CA SER A 31 0.06 -1.53 5.69
C SER A 31 -0.95 -2.56 5.20
N PHE A 32 -0.46 -3.77 4.91
CA PHE A 32 -1.21 -4.85 4.28
C PHE A 32 -0.85 -6.16 4.96
N GLU A 33 -1.82 -7.06 5.12
CA GLU A 33 -1.62 -8.37 5.74
C GLU A 33 -1.12 -9.42 4.76
N ASP A 34 -1.27 -9.17 3.47
CA ASP A 34 -0.86 -10.07 2.42
C ASP A 34 -0.56 -9.32 1.12
N ALA A 35 0.01 -10.04 0.16
CA ALA A 35 0.31 -9.49 -1.16
C ALA A 35 -0.96 -9.21 -1.99
N ALA A 36 -2.06 -9.91 -1.74
CA ALA A 36 -3.29 -9.77 -2.53
C ALA A 36 -3.95 -8.41 -2.28
N SER A 37 -4.04 -7.99 -1.02
CA SER A 37 -4.53 -6.67 -0.60
C SER A 37 -3.63 -5.53 -1.10
N LEU A 38 -2.30 -5.73 -1.10
CA LEU A 38 -1.36 -4.79 -1.73
C LEU A 38 -1.64 -4.64 -3.22
N LEU A 39 -1.77 -5.75 -3.96
CA LEU A 39 -2.00 -5.76 -5.40
C LEU A 39 -3.33 -5.10 -5.77
N ALA A 40 -4.41 -5.43 -5.05
CA ALA A 40 -5.71 -4.78 -5.24
C ALA A 40 -5.62 -3.25 -5.06
N CYS A 41 -4.89 -2.80 -4.04
CA CYS A 41 -4.67 -1.37 -3.80
C CYS A 41 -3.85 -0.68 -4.89
N MET A 42 -2.96 -1.40 -5.57
CA MET A 42 -2.23 -0.88 -6.73
C MET A 42 -3.11 -0.77 -7.97
N ASP A 43 -3.98 -1.75 -8.19
CA ASP A 43 -4.89 -1.77 -9.33
C ASP A 43 -5.97 -0.69 -9.21
N GLU A 44 -6.50 -0.41 -8.01
CA GLU A 44 -7.39 0.73 -7.75
C GLU A 44 -6.74 2.09 -8.05
N ARG A 45 -5.40 2.17 -7.99
CA ARG A 45 -4.64 3.38 -8.31
C ARG A 45 -4.29 3.51 -9.79
N ARG A 46 -4.53 2.48 -10.61
CA ARG A 46 -4.48 2.63 -12.07
C ARG A 46 -5.82 3.23 -12.53
N PRO A 47 -5.85 4.43 -13.13
CA PRO A 47 -7.07 4.86 -13.77
C PRO A 47 -7.40 3.83 -14.84
N ASP A 48 -8.64 3.35 -14.80
CA ASP A 48 -9.25 2.47 -15.79
C ASP A 48 -8.89 3.03 -17.18
N THR A 49 -7.90 2.44 -17.83
CA THR A 49 -7.73 2.64 -19.26
C THR A 49 -8.79 1.75 -19.87
N ARG A 50 -10.03 2.25 -19.87
CA ARG A 50 -11.13 1.67 -20.62
C ARG A 50 -10.63 1.58 -22.05
N SER A 51 -10.20 0.39 -22.45
CA SER A 51 -9.92 0.07 -23.84
C SER A 51 -11.24 0.19 -24.57
N GLU A 52 -11.50 1.37 -25.11
CA GLU A 52 -12.42 1.57 -26.21
C GLU A 52 -11.83 0.85 -27.42
N THR A 53 -11.99 -0.47 -27.49
CA THR A 53 -11.88 -1.16 -28.77
C THR A 53 -13.26 -1.11 -29.41
N GLY A 54 -13.49 -0.02 -30.14
CA GLY A 54 -14.46 -0.03 -31.23
C GLY A 54 -13.94 -0.96 -32.35
N GLY A 55 -14.85 -1.76 -32.90
CA GLY A 55 -14.59 -2.71 -33.99
C GLY A 55 -15.58 -3.85 -33.97
#